data_AF-A0A8H7CWQ8-F1
#
_entry.id   AF-A0A8H7CWQ8-F1
#
_cell.length_a   1.000
_cell.length_b   1.000
_cell.length_c   1.000
_cell.angle_alpha   90.00
_cell.angle_beta   90.00
_cell.angle_gamma   90.00
#
_symmetry.space_group_name_H-M   'P 1'
#
loop_
_entity.id
_entity.type
_entity.pdbx_description
1 polymer ?
#
loop_
_entity_poly.entity_id
_entity_poly.type
_entity_poly.pdbx_seq_one_letter_code
_entity_poly.pdbx_strand_id
1 'polypeptide(L)'
;MADGFAFKFIPPDVQLVLPTSLLFTAPSSAFETRTIPLYAAAFSLVVLLVDAIRSRRAPPEPENFKSWKDVSIYGGTVILLHNLLRILVCFSLVGLELAEVVSTSFGAHQTDERGAGDLRLALGLCGFYFYISLLAVSAIRITIKPGVRAAVHLNLLLAVAWLVYFYRDIFPLFTYSRPIQDLPAPSQSTFALARGLLYAKLTTLTLAAVLIPLATPRAYIPVDPAHPRVPSSEQTASPLSLILFSFLDPVIWNASRQAHLSLDELPPLADSDEAGNLKVRSFKNIDTFSGASGRHIFFGIIKTFRCVLPRS
;
A
#
# COMPACT_ATOMS: atom_id res chain seq x y z
N MET A 1 31.26 -1.44 -63.84
CA MET A 1 29.84 -1.16 -64.17
C MET A 1 29.02 -2.12 -63.33
N ALA A 2 28.89 -1.85 -62.03
CA ALA A 2 27.78 -1.12 -61.41
C ALA A 2 26.54 -2.02 -61.23
N ASP A 3 26.66 -2.98 -60.30
CA ASP A 3 25.52 -3.74 -59.77
C ASP A 3 24.73 -2.84 -58.81
N GLY A 4 23.61 -2.32 -59.31
CA GLY A 4 22.66 -1.52 -58.55
C GLY A 4 21.82 -2.39 -57.62
N PHE A 5 21.99 -2.18 -56.31
CA PHE A 5 21.06 -2.64 -55.28
C PHE A 5 19.66 -2.06 -55.52
N ALA A 6 18.77 -2.85 -56.10
CA ALA A 6 17.36 -2.50 -56.22
C ALA A 6 16.68 -2.76 -54.86
N PHE A 7 16.48 -1.69 -54.08
CA PHE A 7 15.55 -1.69 -52.95
C PHE A 7 14.13 -1.94 -53.49
N LYS A 8 13.66 -3.18 -53.36
CA LYS A 8 12.29 -3.55 -53.64
C LYS A 8 11.40 -2.98 -52.53
N PHE A 9 10.76 -1.85 -52.80
CA PHE A 9 9.74 -1.25 -51.94
C PHE A 9 8.65 -2.28 -51.65
N ILE A 10 8.52 -2.67 -50.38
CA ILE A 10 7.45 -3.52 -49.88
C ILE A 10 6.20 -2.63 -49.72
N PRO A 11 5.05 -2.99 -50.31
CA PRO A 11 3.81 -2.23 -50.14
C PRO A 11 3.33 -2.29 -48.67
N PRO A 12 2.66 -1.23 -48.16
CA PRO A 12 2.32 -1.08 -46.74
C PRO A 12 1.21 -2.02 -46.23
N ASP A 13 0.67 -2.90 -47.08
CA ASP A 13 -0.51 -3.72 -46.75
C ASP A 13 -0.20 -5.19 -46.41
N VAL A 14 1.08 -5.57 -46.27
CA VAL A 14 1.45 -6.90 -45.79
C VAL A 14 1.60 -6.87 -44.27
N GLN A 15 0.49 -7.10 -43.57
CA GLN A 15 0.57 -7.50 -42.16
C GLN A 15 1.30 -8.84 -42.08
N LEU A 16 2.53 -8.81 -41.57
CA LEU A 16 3.27 -9.99 -41.16
C LEU A 16 2.50 -10.65 -40.01
N VAL A 17 1.58 -11.55 -40.36
CA VAL A 17 0.92 -12.45 -39.40
C VAL A 17 2.00 -13.44 -38.95
N LEU A 18 2.76 -13.05 -37.94
CA LEU A 18 3.57 -13.98 -37.17
C LEU A 18 2.63 -15.06 -36.63
N PRO A 19 2.87 -16.35 -36.95
CA PRO A 19 2.04 -17.42 -36.43
C PRO A 19 2.16 -17.43 -34.91
N THR A 20 1.05 -17.14 -34.24
CA THR A 20 0.87 -17.14 -32.78
C THR A 20 1.10 -18.51 -32.13
N SER A 21 1.47 -19.53 -32.89
CA SER A 21 1.71 -20.89 -32.42
C SER A 21 3.06 -21.11 -31.72
N LEU A 22 3.98 -20.12 -31.70
CA LEU A 22 5.28 -20.22 -31.02
C LEU A 22 5.38 -19.39 -29.72
N LEU A 23 4.36 -18.61 -29.37
CA LEU A 23 4.25 -18.01 -28.04
C LEU A 23 3.47 -18.96 -27.15
N PHE A 24 4.23 -19.80 -26.42
CA PHE A 24 3.88 -20.40 -25.13
C PHE A 24 2.37 -20.44 -24.84
N THR A 25 1.70 -21.53 -25.21
CA THR A 25 0.30 -21.81 -24.84
C THR A 25 0.23 -22.09 -23.32
N ALA A 26 0.33 -21.03 -22.54
CA ALA A 26 -0.16 -21.01 -21.17
C ALA A 26 -1.68 -20.94 -21.19
N PRO A 27 -2.39 -21.57 -20.22
CA PRO A 27 -3.84 -21.51 -20.16
C PRO A 27 -4.30 -20.04 -20.15
N SER A 28 -5.24 -19.71 -21.04
CA SER A 28 -5.74 -18.34 -21.29
C SER A 28 -6.28 -17.63 -20.05
N SER A 29 -6.55 -18.36 -18.95
CA SER A 29 -6.98 -17.84 -17.66
C SER A 29 -5.84 -17.36 -16.74
N ALA A 30 -4.58 -17.76 -16.98
CA ALA A 30 -3.46 -17.39 -16.11
C ALA A 30 -3.00 -15.94 -16.30
N PHE A 31 -3.23 -15.37 -17.48
CA PHE A 31 -2.78 -14.01 -17.85
C PHE A 31 -3.90 -12.98 -17.87
N GLU A 32 -5.07 -13.30 -17.33
CA GLU A 32 -6.12 -12.30 -17.17
C GLU A 32 -5.69 -11.27 -16.12
N THR A 33 -5.71 -9.98 -16.45
CA THR A 33 -5.22 -8.90 -15.57
C THR A 33 -5.88 -8.89 -14.18
N ARG A 34 -7.07 -9.50 -14.03
CA ARG A 34 -7.80 -9.69 -12.76
C ARG A 34 -7.12 -10.67 -11.79
N THR A 35 -6.22 -11.53 -12.24
CA THR A 35 -5.51 -12.51 -11.38
C THR A 35 -4.28 -11.94 -10.69
N ILE A 36 -3.80 -10.75 -11.11
CA ILE A 36 -2.63 -10.07 -10.53
C ILE A 36 -2.74 -9.91 -8.99
N PRO A 37 -3.89 -9.47 -8.43
CA PRO A 37 -4.04 -9.37 -6.97
C PRO A 37 -3.95 -10.73 -6.26
N LEU A 38 -4.42 -11.82 -6.88
CA LEU A 38 -4.28 -13.18 -6.32
C LEU A 38 -2.82 -13.59 -6.21
N TYR A 39 -2.03 -13.36 -7.26
CA TYR A 39 -0.59 -13.66 -7.24
C TYR A 39 0.14 -12.83 -6.18
N ALA A 40 -0.23 -11.54 -6.04
CA ALA A 40 0.32 -10.68 -5.00
C ALA A 40 -0.04 -11.17 -3.59
N ALA A 41 -1.27 -11.64 -3.37
CA ALA A 41 -1.66 -12.22 -2.08
C ALA A 41 -0.94 -13.53 -1.77
N ALA A 42 -0.76 -14.41 -2.76
CA ALA A 42 0.02 -15.64 -2.60
C ALA A 42 1.47 -15.32 -2.20
N PHE A 43 2.09 -14.34 -2.87
CA PHE A 43 3.44 -13.88 -2.53
C PHE A 43 3.50 -13.28 -1.11
N SER A 44 2.55 -12.41 -0.76
CA SER A 44 2.45 -11.83 0.58
C SER A 44 2.31 -12.88 1.68
N LEU A 45 1.50 -13.92 1.42
CA LEU A 45 1.31 -15.03 2.35
C LEU A 45 2.61 -15.82 2.55
N VAL A 46 3.35 -16.12 1.48
CA VAL A 46 4.66 -16.78 1.58
C VAL A 46 5.65 -15.95 2.38
N VAL A 47 5.73 -14.63 2.13
CA VAL A 47 6.61 -13.73 2.88
C VAL A 47 6.27 -13.73 4.37
N LEU A 48 4.97 -13.61 4.71
CA LEU A 48 4.53 -13.64 6.10
C LEU A 48 4.80 -14.98 6.79
N LEU A 49 4.69 -16.11 6.08
CA LEU A 49 5.04 -17.43 6.61
C LEU A 49 6.54 -17.55 6.89
N VAL A 50 7.38 -17.10 5.94
CA VAL A 50 8.85 -17.08 6.12
C VAL A 50 9.23 -16.22 7.32
N ASP A 51 8.64 -15.03 7.44
CA ASP A 51 8.89 -14.13 8.56
C ASP A 51 8.36 -14.66 9.89
N ALA A 52 7.21 -15.36 9.89
CA ALA A 52 6.70 -16.02 11.08
C ALA A 52 7.63 -17.16 11.54
N ILE A 53 8.18 -17.94 10.60
CA ILE A 53 9.16 -19.00 10.90
C ILE A 53 10.46 -18.39 11.44
N ARG A 54 10.97 -17.32 10.81
CA ARG A 54 12.17 -16.60 11.27
C ARG A 54 11.97 -15.99 12.65
N SER A 55 10.81 -15.39 12.90
CA SER A 55 10.47 -14.79 14.19
C SER A 55 10.41 -15.82 15.32
N ARG A 56 10.03 -17.07 15.04
CA ARG A 56 10.07 -18.16 16.03
C ARG A 56 11.49 -18.63 16.36
N ARG A 57 12.45 -18.39 15.47
CA ARG A 57 13.87 -18.82 15.62
C ARG A 57 14.77 -17.73 16.19
N ALA A 58 14.36 -16.46 16.13
CA ALA A 58 15.13 -15.36 16.69
C ALA A 58 15.08 -15.40 18.23
N PRO A 59 16.18 -15.08 18.93
CA PRO A 59 16.14 -14.89 20.38
C PRO A 59 15.15 -13.76 20.71
N PRO A 60 14.44 -13.83 21.85
CA PRO A 60 13.54 -12.77 22.27
C PRO A 60 14.32 -11.46 22.41
N GLU A 61 14.11 -10.56 21.46
CA GLU A 61 14.62 -9.20 21.53
C GLU A 61 13.98 -8.52 22.75
N PRO A 62 14.71 -7.71 23.56
CA PRO A 62 14.12 -7.03 24.70
C PRO A 62 12.90 -6.22 24.25
N GLU A 63 11.72 -6.68 24.65
CA GLU A 63 10.43 -6.06 24.34
C GLU A 63 10.30 -4.77 25.15
N ASN A 64 10.87 -3.67 24.65
CA ASN A 64 10.73 -2.38 25.32
C ASN A 64 9.32 -1.76 25.19
N PHE A 65 8.43 -2.32 24.37
CA PHE A 65 7.05 -1.85 24.23
C PHE A 65 6.06 -3.01 24.19
N LYS A 66 5.38 -3.23 25.31
CA LYS A 66 4.52 -4.40 25.52
C LYS A 66 3.03 -4.12 25.27
N SER A 67 2.60 -2.86 25.21
CA SER A 67 1.17 -2.54 25.31
C SER A 67 0.76 -1.26 24.60
N TRP A 68 -0.40 -1.29 23.91
CA TRP A 68 -1.08 -0.09 23.39
C TRP A 68 -1.34 0.97 24.47
N LYS A 69 -1.34 0.60 25.76
CA LYS A 69 -1.50 1.55 26.86
C LYS A 69 -0.35 2.57 26.91
N ASP A 70 0.86 2.18 26.52
CA ASP A 70 2.02 3.08 26.49
C ASP A 70 1.98 4.01 25.26
N VAL A 71 1.37 3.56 24.15
CA VAL A 71 1.13 4.35 22.92
C VAL A 71 -0.13 5.23 23.04
N SER A 72 -1.08 4.86 23.90
CA SER A 72 -2.38 5.53 24.06
C SER A 72 -2.28 6.97 24.56
N ILE A 73 -1.11 7.35 25.08
CA ILE A 73 -0.81 8.70 25.56
C ILE A 73 -0.76 9.71 24.40
N TYR A 74 -0.58 9.27 23.14
CA TYR A 74 -0.35 10.17 22.00
C TYR A 74 -1.18 9.81 20.74
N GLY A 75 -2.52 9.81 20.87
CA GLY A 75 -3.43 9.74 19.71
C GLY A 75 -4.05 8.36 19.41
N GLY A 76 -3.99 7.44 20.36
CA GLY A 76 -4.48 6.06 20.20
C GLY A 76 -5.95 5.95 19.78
N THR A 77 -6.83 6.85 20.23
CA THR A 77 -8.26 6.84 19.86
C THR A 77 -8.48 7.14 18.37
N VAL A 78 -7.74 8.10 17.81
CA VAL A 78 -7.85 8.46 16.38
C VAL A 78 -7.31 7.33 15.52
N ILE A 79 -6.18 6.73 15.92
CA ILE A 79 -5.60 5.56 15.24
C ILE A 79 -6.56 4.37 15.30
N LEU A 80 -7.17 4.11 16.46
CA LEU A 80 -8.18 3.06 16.62
C LEU A 80 -9.38 3.31 15.70
N LEU A 81 -9.89 4.53 15.63
CA LEU A 81 -11.00 4.88 14.75
C LEU A 81 -10.66 4.63 13.27
N HIS A 82 -9.46 5.03 12.82
CA HIS A 82 -9.01 4.75 11.45
C HIS A 82 -8.86 3.25 11.18
N ASN A 83 -8.39 2.47 12.15
CA ASN A 83 -8.31 1.02 12.03
C ASN A 83 -9.69 0.36 11.98
N LEU A 84 -10.66 0.82 12.77
CA LEU A 84 -12.04 0.36 12.70
C LEU A 84 -12.68 0.70 11.35
N LEU A 85 -12.47 1.94 10.87
CA LEU A 85 -12.92 2.36 9.54
C LEU A 85 -12.32 1.47 8.45
N ARG A 86 -11.02 1.18 8.53
CA ARG A 86 -10.32 0.29 7.58
C ARG A 86 -10.94 -1.11 7.56
N ILE A 87 -11.32 -1.63 8.71
CA ILE A 87 -11.99 -2.94 8.81
C ILE A 87 -13.37 -2.89 8.16
N LEU A 88 -14.18 -1.89 8.50
CA LEU A 88 -15.51 -1.72 7.91
C LEU A 88 -15.43 -1.66 6.38
N VAL A 89 -14.45 -0.93 5.83
CA VAL A 89 -14.21 -0.82 4.38
C VAL A 89 -13.70 -2.14 3.77
N CYS A 90 -12.86 -2.90 4.48
CA CYS A 90 -12.45 -4.23 4.00
C CYS A 90 -13.62 -5.23 4.00
N PHE A 91 -14.51 -5.17 5.00
CA PHE A 91 -15.70 -5.99 5.07
C PHE A 91 -16.72 -5.63 3.98
N SER A 92 -16.88 -4.35 3.66
CA SER A 92 -17.75 -3.94 2.55
C SER A 92 -17.22 -4.43 1.20
N LEU A 93 -15.90 -4.45 0.98
CA LEU A 93 -15.30 -5.07 -0.21
C LEU A 93 -15.63 -6.56 -0.29
N VAL A 94 -15.50 -7.32 0.80
CA VAL A 94 -15.91 -8.74 0.84
C VAL A 94 -17.40 -8.90 0.50
N GLY A 95 -18.26 -8.02 1.02
CA GLY A 95 -19.69 -8.03 0.73
C GLY A 95 -20.01 -7.77 -0.75
N LEU A 96 -19.30 -6.83 -1.39
CA LEU A 96 -19.46 -6.52 -2.80
C LEU A 96 -19.05 -7.71 -3.69
N GLU A 97 -17.93 -8.36 -3.36
CA GLU A 97 -17.46 -9.56 -4.09
C GLU A 97 -18.38 -10.76 -3.87
N LEU A 98 -18.92 -10.92 -2.67
CA LEU A 98 -19.89 -11.97 -2.39
C LEU A 98 -21.17 -11.76 -3.23
N ALA A 99 -21.63 -10.52 -3.40
CA ALA A 99 -22.75 -10.20 -4.29
C ALA A 99 -22.43 -10.54 -5.75
N GLU A 100 -21.21 -10.29 -6.22
CA GLU A 100 -20.75 -10.65 -7.57
C GLU A 100 -20.73 -12.17 -7.76
N VAL A 101 -20.18 -12.93 -6.80
CA VAL A 101 -20.19 -14.41 -6.81
C VAL A 101 -21.61 -14.95 -6.87
N VAL A 102 -22.52 -14.42 -6.05
CA VAL A 102 -23.92 -14.83 -6.02
C VAL A 102 -24.60 -14.55 -7.36
N SER A 103 -24.38 -13.36 -7.94
CA SER A 103 -24.94 -13.01 -9.25
C SER A 103 -24.43 -13.93 -10.38
N THR A 104 -23.16 -14.31 -10.34
CA THR A 104 -22.52 -15.21 -11.31
C THR A 104 -23.01 -16.64 -11.13
N SER A 105 -23.22 -17.08 -9.88
CA SER A 105 -23.75 -18.41 -9.54
C SER A 105 -25.19 -18.60 -10.03
N PHE A 106 -26.04 -17.57 -9.91
CA PHE A 106 -27.41 -17.63 -10.44
C PHE A 106 -27.46 -17.60 -11.98
N GLY A 107 -26.48 -16.96 -12.64
CA GLY A 107 -26.35 -16.97 -14.09
C GLY A 107 -25.76 -18.26 -14.68
N ALA A 108 -25.03 -19.05 -13.88
CA ALA A 108 -24.29 -20.24 -14.32
C ALA A 108 -25.15 -21.48 -14.61
N HIS A 109 -26.49 -21.38 -14.60
CA HIS A 109 -27.39 -22.49 -14.93
C HIS A 109 -27.39 -22.87 -16.43
N GLN A 110 -26.65 -22.16 -17.29
CA GLN A 110 -26.39 -22.59 -18.67
C GLN A 110 -25.01 -23.25 -18.76
N THR A 111 -24.98 -24.50 -19.23
CA THR A 111 -23.80 -25.35 -19.42
C THR A 111 -22.85 -24.76 -20.46
N ASP A 112 -22.10 -23.73 -20.08
CA ASP A 112 -21.05 -23.12 -20.90
C ASP A 112 -19.73 -23.09 -20.14
N GLU A 113 -18.65 -23.55 -20.75
CA GLU A 113 -17.32 -23.63 -20.11
C GLU A 113 -16.78 -22.26 -19.69
N ARG A 114 -17.26 -21.18 -20.34
CA ARG A 114 -16.97 -19.80 -19.94
C ARG A 114 -17.49 -19.45 -18.55
N GLY A 115 -18.72 -19.85 -18.21
CA GLY A 115 -19.33 -19.53 -16.91
C GLY A 115 -18.59 -20.19 -15.74
N ALA A 116 -18.03 -21.39 -15.96
CA ALA A 116 -17.20 -22.06 -14.96
C ALA A 116 -15.86 -21.33 -14.71
N GLY A 117 -15.29 -20.67 -15.71
CA GLY A 117 -14.11 -19.83 -15.59
C GLY A 117 -14.38 -18.57 -14.74
N ASP A 118 -15.46 -17.87 -15.06
CA ASP A 118 -15.86 -16.64 -14.35
C ASP A 118 -16.18 -16.89 -12.88
N LEU A 119 -16.87 -18.01 -12.57
CA LEU A 119 -17.14 -18.40 -11.19
C LEU A 119 -15.85 -18.69 -10.40
N ARG A 120 -14.87 -19.38 -11.01
CA ARG A 120 -13.57 -19.64 -10.36
C ARG A 120 -12.81 -18.35 -10.06
N LEU A 121 -12.84 -17.39 -10.99
CA LEU A 121 -12.21 -16.09 -10.81
C LEU A 121 -12.89 -15.30 -9.68
N ALA A 122 -14.22 -15.25 -9.67
CA ALA A 122 -14.99 -14.58 -8.62
C ALA A 122 -14.74 -15.19 -7.23
N LEU A 123 -14.68 -16.52 -7.14
CA LEU A 123 -14.30 -17.22 -5.90
C LEU A 123 -12.87 -16.90 -5.46
N GLY A 124 -11.94 -16.82 -6.42
CA GLY A 124 -10.55 -16.44 -6.16
C GLY A 124 -10.42 -15.03 -5.61
N LEU A 125 -11.14 -14.06 -6.20
CA LEU A 125 -11.19 -12.68 -5.74
C LEU A 125 -11.87 -12.56 -4.36
N CYS A 126 -12.96 -13.29 -4.14
CA CYS A 126 -13.59 -13.39 -2.83
C CYS A 126 -12.58 -13.89 -1.76
N GLY A 127 -11.80 -14.92 -2.08
CA GLY A 127 -10.71 -15.40 -1.22
C GLY A 127 -9.62 -14.34 -0.96
N PHE A 128 -9.25 -13.55 -1.96
CA PHE A 128 -8.31 -12.43 -1.84
C PHE A 128 -8.82 -11.36 -0.88
N TYR A 129 -10.07 -10.90 -1.02
CA TYR A 129 -10.63 -9.88 -0.13
C TYR A 129 -10.90 -10.41 1.28
N PHE A 130 -11.23 -11.70 1.42
CA PHE A 130 -11.29 -12.35 2.73
C PHE A 130 -9.92 -12.39 3.41
N TYR A 131 -8.84 -12.67 2.67
CA TYR A 131 -7.49 -12.58 3.20
C TYR A 131 -7.13 -11.14 3.63
N ILE A 132 -7.52 -10.12 2.84
CA ILE A 132 -7.38 -8.71 3.20
C ILE A 132 -8.11 -8.38 4.51
N SER A 133 -9.34 -8.86 4.71
CA SER A 133 -10.09 -8.58 5.94
C SER A 133 -9.45 -9.24 7.17
N LEU A 134 -8.91 -10.46 7.03
CA LEU A 134 -8.11 -11.11 8.08
C LEU A 134 -6.84 -10.32 8.40
N LEU A 135 -6.13 -9.81 7.38
CA LEU A 135 -4.99 -8.93 7.56
C LEU A 135 -5.38 -7.64 8.29
N ALA A 136 -6.52 -7.04 7.96
CA ALA A 136 -7.03 -5.83 8.62
C ALA A 136 -7.33 -6.06 10.10
N VAL A 137 -7.93 -7.19 10.45
CA VAL A 137 -8.13 -7.58 11.86
C VAL A 137 -6.78 -7.83 12.54
N SER A 138 -5.84 -8.47 11.85
CA SER A 138 -4.51 -8.74 12.41
C SER A 138 -3.69 -7.46 12.64
N ALA A 139 -3.94 -6.39 11.87
CA ALA A 139 -3.28 -5.10 12.03
C ALA A 139 -3.68 -4.37 13.34
N ILE A 140 -4.81 -4.73 13.98
CA ILE A 140 -5.19 -4.19 15.30
C ILE A 140 -4.33 -4.79 16.43
N ARG A 141 -3.66 -5.92 16.22
CA ARG A 141 -3.04 -6.70 17.31
C ARG A 141 -2.12 -5.87 18.20
N ILE A 142 -2.08 -6.29 19.46
CA ILE A 142 -1.49 -5.56 20.61
C ILE A 142 0.02 -5.29 20.50
N THR A 143 0.70 -6.07 19.66
CA THR A 143 2.15 -6.01 19.51
C THR A 143 2.54 -5.18 18.28
N ILE A 144 3.35 -4.14 18.53
CA ILE A 144 3.72 -3.10 17.54
C ILE A 144 4.36 -3.71 16.29
N LYS A 145 5.30 -4.65 16.45
CA LYS A 145 6.07 -5.22 15.32
C LYS A 145 5.22 -6.02 14.32
N PRO A 146 4.46 -7.05 14.72
CA PRO A 146 3.64 -7.81 13.77
C PRO A 146 2.44 -7.02 13.25
N GLY A 147 1.86 -6.11 14.05
CA GLY A 147 0.76 -5.24 13.60
C GLY A 147 1.18 -4.28 12.48
N VAL A 148 2.35 -3.64 12.63
CA VAL A 148 2.92 -2.77 11.58
C VAL A 148 3.21 -3.55 10.31
N ARG A 149 3.81 -4.75 10.41
CA ARG A 149 4.06 -5.60 9.23
C ARG A 149 2.75 -5.97 8.51
N ALA A 150 1.75 -6.44 9.26
CA ALA A 150 0.44 -6.77 8.69
C ALA A 150 -0.18 -5.55 7.99
N ALA A 151 -0.08 -4.35 8.59
CA ALA A 151 -0.58 -3.11 8.00
C ALA A 151 0.13 -2.73 6.69
N VAL A 152 1.45 -2.95 6.59
CA VAL A 152 2.24 -2.75 5.36
C VAL A 152 1.79 -3.71 4.27
N HIS A 153 1.72 -5.01 4.55
CA HIS A 153 1.25 -6.02 3.60
C HIS A 153 -0.16 -5.70 3.11
N LEU A 154 -1.06 -5.33 4.02
CA LEU A 154 -2.42 -4.93 3.70
C LEU A 154 -2.47 -3.69 2.78
N ASN A 155 -1.68 -2.65 3.07
CA ASN A 155 -1.59 -1.45 2.22
C ASN A 155 -1.06 -1.78 0.83
N LEU A 156 -0.02 -2.61 0.74
CA LEU A 156 0.56 -3.03 -0.53
C LEU A 156 -0.44 -3.82 -1.38
N LEU A 157 -1.16 -4.78 -0.79
CA LEU A 157 -2.17 -5.57 -1.52
C LEU A 157 -3.34 -4.72 -2.00
N LEU A 158 -3.83 -3.81 -1.16
CA LEU A 158 -4.87 -2.86 -1.54
C LEU A 158 -4.38 -1.91 -2.65
N ALA A 159 -3.14 -1.43 -2.60
CA ALA A 159 -2.55 -0.60 -3.64
C ALA A 159 -2.40 -1.34 -4.97
N VAL A 160 -1.95 -2.60 -4.95
CA VAL A 160 -1.86 -3.44 -6.15
C VAL A 160 -3.25 -3.67 -6.75
N ALA A 161 -4.23 -4.04 -5.93
CA ALA A 161 -5.61 -4.19 -6.40
C ALA A 161 -6.14 -2.89 -6.99
N TRP A 162 -5.94 -1.76 -6.30
CA TRP A 162 -6.36 -0.45 -6.77
C TRP A 162 -5.73 -0.08 -8.12
N LEU A 163 -4.44 -0.31 -8.32
CA LEU A 163 -3.77 -0.03 -9.60
C LEU A 163 -4.33 -0.87 -10.74
N VAL A 164 -4.62 -2.15 -10.48
CA VAL A 164 -5.21 -3.06 -11.48
C VAL A 164 -6.60 -2.57 -11.90
N TYR A 165 -7.49 -2.27 -10.94
CA TYR A 165 -8.83 -1.77 -11.24
C TYR A 165 -8.81 -0.35 -11.81
N PHE A 166 -7.90 0.52 -11.36
CA PHE A 166 -7.70 1.84 -11.94
C PHE A 166 -7.32 1.75 -13.43
N TYR A 167 -6.39 0.86 -13.77
CA TYR A 167 -5.99 0.64 -15.16
C TYR A 167 -7.12 0.04 -16.02
N ARG A 168 -7.96 -0.84 -15.46
CA ARG A 168 -9.03 -1.50 -16.20
C ARG A 168 -10.27 -0.63 -16.37
N ASP A 169 -10.64 0.15 -15.36
CA ASP A 169 -11.95 0.79 -15.28
C ASP A 169 -11.89 2.32 -15.36
N ILE A 170 -10.83 2.94 -14.82
CA ILE A 170 -10.69 4.40 -14.85
C ILE A 170 -9.91 4.85 -16.09
N PHE A 171 -8.80 4.18 -16.42
CA PHE A 171 -7.96 4.58 -17.56
C PHE A 171 -8.71 4.68 -18.90
N PRO A 172 -9.65 3.77 -19.24
CA PRO A 172 -10.45 3.92 -20.47
C PRO A 172 -11.32 5.18 -20.49
N LEU A 173 -11.79 5.66 -19.34
CA LEU A 173 -12.60 6.89 -19.24
C LEU A 173 -11.81 8.14 -19.64
N PHE A 174 -10.49 8.14 -19.42
CA PHE A 174 -9.62 9.25 -19.84
C PHE A 174 -9.27 9.21 -21.33
N THR A 175 -9.32 8.03 -21.95
CA THR A 175 -8.81 7.84 -23.31
C THR A 175 -9.92 7.73 -24.36
N TYR A 176 -11.20 7.65 -23.95
CA TYR A 176 -12.41 7.51 -24.78
C TYR A 176 -12.38 6.43 -25.88
N SER A 177 -11.34 5.59 -25.90
CA SER A 177 -11.02 4.68 -27.00
C SER A 177 -11.36 3.23 -26.68
N ARG A 178 -11.62 2.90 -25.41
CA ARG A 178 -11.89 1.54 -24.95
C ARG A 178 -13.12 1.53 -24.03
N PRO A 179 -14.01 0.53 -24.14
CA PRO A 179 -15.06 0.32 -23.15
C PRO A 179 -14.47 -0.16 -21.82
N ILE A 180 -15.20 0.08 -20.74
CA ILE A 180 -14.89 -0.46 -19.41
C ILE A 180 -14.96 -1.98 -19.49
N GLN A 181 -13.87 -2.67 -19.12
CA GLN A 181 -13.74 -4.12 -19.30
C GLN A 181 -14.64 -4.91 -18.35
N ASP A 182 -14.93 -4.34 -17.18
CA ASP A 182 -15.64 -5.05 -16.11
C ASP A 182 -17.16 -4.79 -16.14
N LEU A 183 -17.65 -4.05 -17.13
CA LEU A 183 -19.07 -3.73 -17.28
C LEU A 183 -19.72 -4.61 -18.36
N PRO A 184 -20.88 -5.24 -18.08
CA PRO A 184 -21.61 -6.01 -19.09
C PRO A 184 -22.11 -5.11 -20.22
N ALA A 185 -22.46 -5.73 -21.35
CA ALA A 185 -22.98 -5.00 -22.52
C ALA A 185 -24.21 -4.16 -22.16
N PRO A 186 -24.35 -2.93 -22.72
CA PRO A 186 -25.42 -2.00 -22.37
C PRO A 186 -26.83 -2.51 -22.69
N SER A 187 -26.95 -3.56 -23.50
CA SER A 187 -28.23 -4.20 -23.85
C SER A 187 -28.77 -5.16 -22.78
N GLN A 188 -28.01 -5.43 -21.71
CA GLN A 188 -28.43 -6.35 -20.65
C GLN A 188 -29.29 -5.61 -19.59
N SER A 189 -30.41 -6.20 -19.18
CA SER A 189 -31.30 -5.63 -18.15
C SER A 189 -30.61 -5.41 -16.79
N THR A 190 -29.51 -6.14 -16.54
CA THR A 190 -28.66 -6.06 -15.36
C THR A 190 -27.62 -4.93 -15.39
N PHE A 191 -27.52 -4.19 -16.50
CA PHE A 191 -26.49 -3.17 -16.72
C PHE A 191 -26.45 -2.10 -15.62
N ALA A 192 -27.61 -1.59 -15.19
CA ALA A 192 -27.68 -0.54 -14.17
C ALA A 192 -27.14 -1.01 -12.81
N LEU A 193 -27.45 -2.25 -12.41
CA LEU A 193 -26.99 -2.84 -11.15
C LEU A 193 -25.49 -3.16 -11.19
N ALA A 194 -25.02 -3.76 -12.29
CA ALA A 194 -23.60 -4.05 -12.49
C ALA A 194 -22.74 -2.78 -12.48
N ARG A 195 -23.25 -1.70 -13.09
CA ARG A 195 -22.60 -0.38 -13.07
C ARG A 195 -22.52 0.18 -11.65
N GLY A 196 -23.60 0.08 -10.87
CA GLY A 196 -23.61 0.52 -9.47
C GLY A 196 -22.60 -0.25 -8.61
N LEU A 197 -22.56 -1.57 -8.74
CA LEU A 197 -21.61 -2.43 -8.04
C LEU A 197 -20.16 -2.10 -8.39
N LEU A 198 -19.86 -1.88 -9.67
CA LEU A 198 -18.52 -1.50 -10.12
C LEU A 198 -18.06 -0.18 -9.50
N TYR A 199 -18.91 0.86 -9.56
CA TYR A 199 -18.56 2.15 -8.95
C TYR A 199 -18.46 2.05 -7.43
N ALA A 200 -19.32 1.29 -6.77
CA ALA A 200 -19.24 1.05 -5.33
C ALA A 200 -17.93 0.33 -4.95
N LYS A 201 -17.51 -0.66 -5.72
CA LYS A 201 -16.23 -1.35 -5.55
C LYS A 201 -15.05 -0.40 -5.74
N LEU A 202 -15.08 0.39 -6.81
CA LEU A 202 -14.02 1.35 -7.11
C LEU A 202 -13.89 2.44 -6.04
N THR A 203 -15.00 3.01 -5.57
CA THR A 203 -15.00 4.05 -4.52
C THR A 203 -14.59 3.48 -3.16
N THR A 204 -15.05 2.28 -2.84
CA THR A 204 -14.63 1.59 -1.61
C THR A 204 -13.15 1.26 -1.65
N LEU A 205 -12.63 0.82 -2.81
CA LEU A 205 -11.22 0.49 -3.00
C LEU A 205 -10.32 1.74 -2.98
N THR A 206 -10.75 2.86 -3.58
CA THR A 206 -10.01 4.14 -3.50
C THR A 206 -9.96 4.65 -2.06
N LEU A 207 -11.07 4.54 -1.32
CA LEU A 207 -11.13 4.86 0.10
C LEU A 207 -10.15 3.99 0.91
N ALA A 208 -10.14 2.68 0.67
CA ALA A 208 -9.30 1.71 1.37
C ALA A 208 -7.79 1.86 1.07
N ALA A 209 -7.44 2.04 -0.20
CA ALA A 209 -6.06 1.98 -0.67
C ALA A 209 -5.35 3.33 -0.63
N VAL A 210 -6.09 4.44 -0.77
CA VAL A 210 -5.52 5.78 -0.88
C VAL A 210 -5.91 6.63 0.32
N LEU A 211 -7.21 6.90 0.51
CA LEU A 211 -7.65 7.91 1.48
C LEU A 211 -7.35 7.52 2.93
N ILE A 212 -7.70 6.30 3.34
CA ILE A 212 -7.49 5.84 4.72
C ILE A 212 -5.99 5.80 5.06
N PRO A 213 -5.09 5.18 4.26
CA PRO A 213 -3.67 5.16 4.58
C PRO A 213 -3.02 6.55 4.61
N LEU A 214 -3.47 7.48 3.76
CA LEU A 214 -2.95 8.85 3.74
C LEU A 214 -3.46 9.70 4.91
N ALA A 215 -4.69 9.48 5.35
CA ALA A 215 -5.31 10.22 6.45
C ALA A 215 -4.90 9.68 7.84
N THR A 216 -4.49 8.41 7.92
CA THR A 216 -4.14 7.78 9.20
C THR A 216 -2.92 8.45 9.83
N PRO A 217 -3.02 9.00 11.05
CA PRO A 217 -1.89 9.58 11.76
C PRO A 217 -0.87 8.50 12.10
N ARG A 218 0.40 8.89 12.15
CA ARG A 218 1.48 7.95 12.48
C ARG A 218 1.55 7.75 13.98
N ALA A 219 1.71 6.50 14.41
CA ALA A 219 1.96 6.19 15.80
C ALA A 219 3.37 6.69 16.15
N TYR A 220 3.47 7.52 17.18
CA TYR A 220 4.76 7.97 17.70
C TYR A 220 5.48 6.80 18.39
N ILE A 221 6.73 6.58 18.00
CA ILE A 221 7.64 5.59 18.59
C ILE A 221 8.84 6.37 19.13
N PRO A 222 9.03 6.43 20.47
CA PRO A 222 10.15 7.16 21.04
C PRO A 222 11.47 6.50 20.65
N VAL A 223 12.47 7.35 20.36
CA VAL A 223 13.83 6.89 20.00
C VAL A 223 14.55 6.31 21.22
N ASP A 224 14.40 6.96 22.39
CA ASP A 224 14.84 6.42 23.68
C ASP A 224 13.62 6.01 24.52
N PRO A 225 13.32 4.71 24.63
CA PRO A 225 12.21 4.21 25.44
C PRO A 225 12.35 4.51 26.94
N ALA A 226 13.57 4.72 27.43
CA ALA A 226 13.80 4.97 28.85
C ALA A 226 13.38 6.39 29.26
N HIS A 227 13.43 7.34 28.33
CA HIS A 227 13.07 8.75 28.55
C HIS A 227 12.21 9.27 27.38
N PRO A 228 10.93 8.86 27.29
CA PRO A 228 10.05 9.31 26.22
C PRO A 228 9.83 10.82 26.30
N ARG A 229 9.84 11.49 25.15
CA ARG A 229 9.63 12.94 25.05
C ARG A 229 8.24 13.26 24.52
N VAL A 230 7.89 14.55 24.59
CA VAL A 230 6.66 15.06 23.98
C VAL A 230 6.85 14.99 22.46
N PRO A 231 5.97 14.28 21.73
CA PRO A 231 6.12 14.13 20.29
C PRO A 231 5.94 15.48 19.58
N SER A 232 6.79 15.72 18.59
CA SER A 232 6.58 16.83 17.66
C SER A 232 5.33 16.58 16.80
N SER A 233 4.68 17.67 16.36
CA SER A 233 3.53 17.59 15.45
C SER A 233 3.87 16.85 14.16
N GLU A 234 5.11 16.98 13.67
CA GLU A 234 5.60 16.26 12.49
C GLU A 234 5.63 14.75 12.70
N GLN A 235 6.05 14.28 13.88
CA GLN A 235 6.16 12.84 14.18
C GLN A 235 4.79 12.13 14.23
N THR A 236 3.73 12.85 14.61
CA THR A 236 2.37 12.29 14.69
C THR A 236 1.53 12.60 13.44
N ALA A 237 1.99 13.50 12.57
CA ALA A 237 1.29 13.88 11.35
C ALA A 237 1.00 12.68 10.45
N SER A 238 -0.18 12.70 9.81
CA SER A 238 -0.53 11.75 8.76
C SER A 238 0.31 11.98 7.49
N PRO A 239 0.50 10.98 6.63
CA PRO A 239 1.22 11.17 5.37
C PRO A 239 0.67 12.31 4.52
N LEU A 240 -0.65 12.49 4.47
CA LEU A 240 -1.28 13.62 3.78
C LEU A 240 -0.83 14.94 4.39
N SER A 241 -0.87 15.06 5.73
CA SER A 241 -0.46 16.27 6.43
C SER A 241 1.01 16.61 6.22
N LEU A 242 1.88 15.61 6.09
CA LEU A 242 3.28 15.84 5.72
C LEU A 242 3.45 16.34 4.29
N ILE A 243 2.75 15.73 3.32
CA ILE A 243 2.84 16.11 1.92
C ILE A 243 2.38 17.56 1.72
N LEU A 244 1.31 17.96 2.42
CA LEU A 244 0.75 19.31 2.37
C LEU A 244 1.37 20.28 3.39
N PHE A 245 2.29 19.81 4.24
CA PHE A 245 2.83 20.57 5.39
C PHE A 245 1.77 21.16 6.33
N SER A 246 0.57 20.58 6.36
CA SER A 246 -0.58 21.14 7.12
C SER A 246 -0.39 21.07 8.64
N PHE A 247 0.59 20.30 9.12
CA PHE A 247 0.95 20.26 10.54
C PHE A 247 1.57 21.58 11.03
N LEU A 248 2.07 22.43 10.12
CA LEU A 248 2.62 23.76 10.44
C LEU A 248 1.54 24.85 10.45
N ASP A 249 0.34 24.58 9.93
CA ASP A 249 -0.74 25.58 9.82
C ASP A 249 -1.04 26.29 11.16
N PRO A 250 -1.12 25.60 12.32
CA PRO A 250 -1.34 26.27 13.60
C PRO A 250 -0.23 27.26 13.97
N VAL A 251 1.02 26.90 13.66
CA VAL A 251 2.20 27.74 13.95
C VAL A 251 2.22 28.96 13.03
N ILE A 252 1.99 28.76 11.73
CA ILE A 252 1.92 29.84 10.73
C ILE A 252 0.78 30.80 11.08
N TRP A 253 -0.38 30.25 11.45
CA TRP A 253 -1.53 31.05 11.86
C TRP A 253 -1.23 31.89 13.10
N ASN A 254 -0.61 31.31 14.13
CA ASN A 254 -0.24 32.04 15.34
C ASN A 254 0.81 33.11 15.06
N ALA A 255 1.84 32.80 14.27
CA ALA A 255 2.87 33.74 13.85
C ALA A 255 2.29 34.91 13.03
N SER A 256 1.24 34.67 12.23
CA SER A 256 0.60 35.74 11.45
C SER A 256 -0.13 36.79 12.31
N ARG A 257 -0.51 36.43 13.55
CA ARG A 257 -1.29 37.30 14.46
C ARG A 257 -0.42 38.05 15.45
N GLN A 258 0.81 37.61 15.65
CA GLN A 258 1.71 38.16 16.66
C GLN A 258 2.87 38.90 16.00
N ALA A 259 3.28 40.03 16.57
CA ALA A 259 4.42 40.79 16.07
C ALA A 259 5.77 40.09 16.33
N HIS A 260 5.83 39.23 17.35
CA HIS A 260 6.97 38.39 17.67
C HIS A 260 6.46 37.05 18.22
N LEU A 261 7.06 35.95 17.77
CA LEU A 261 6.74 34.60 18.27
C LEU A 261 7.76 34.23 19.35
N SER A 262 7.28 33.88 20.54
CA SER A 262 8.16 33.45 21.64
C SER A 262 8.76 32.07 21.36
N LEU A 263 9.91 31.75 21.97
CA LEU A 263 10.57 30.46 21.77
C LEU A 263 9.71 29.29 22.27
N ASP A 264 8.91 29.52 23.31
CA ASP A 264 8.05 28.51 23.93
C ASP A 264 6.83 28.16 23.08
N GLU A 265 6.48 28.99 22.10
CA GLU A 265 5.38 28.76 21.15
C GLU A 265 5.82 27.95 19.92
N LEU A 266 7.12 27.72 19.75
CA LEU A 266 7.62 26.86 18.68
C LEU A 266 7.32 25.39 18.99
N PRO A 267 7.02 24.58 17.96
CA PRO A 267 6.84 23.15 18.14
C PRO A 267 8.12 22.53 18.72
N PRO A 268 8.00 21.54 19.62
CA PRO A 268 9.16 20.87 20.18
C PRO A 268 9.94 20.16 19.07
N LEU A 269 11.27 20.12 19.23
CA LEU A 269 12.15 19.42 18.30
C LEU A 269 11.82 17.92 18.28
N ALA A 270 11.82 17.33 17.09
CA ALA A 270 11.62 15.89 16.94
C ALA A 270 12.74 15.11 17.64
N ASP A 271 12.37 14.07 18.39
CA ASP A 271 13.34 13.22 19.11
C ASP A 271 14.45 12.63 18.24
N SER A 272 14.15 12.33 16.97
CA SER A 272 15.13 11.80 16.04
C SER A 272 16.26 12.79 15.74
N ASP A 273 15.97 14.08 15.88
CA ASP A 273 16.83 15.19 15.49
C ASP A 273 17.54 15.81 16.70
N GLU A 274 17.25 15.30 17.90
CA GLU A 274 17.93 15.72 19.11
C GLU A 274 19.42 15.37 19.06
N ALA A 275 20.28 16.32 19.46
CA ALA A 275 21.73 16.16 19.45
C ALA A 275 22.22 14.92 20.22
N GLY A 276 21.58 14.56 21.34
CA GLY A 276 21.90 13.35 22.10
C GLY A 276 21.70 12.07 21.28
N ASN A 277 20.53 11.95 20.64
CA ASN A 277 20.18 10.80 19.81
C ASN A 277 21.00 10.76 18.52
N LEU A 278 21.23 11.92 17.89
CA LEU A 278 22.11 12.04 16.72
C LEU A 278 23.54 11.64 17.05
N LYS A 279 24.07 12.03 18.21
CA LYS A 279 25.41 11.67 18.66
C LYS A 279 25.55 10.16 18.76
N VAL A 280 24.65 9.48 19.47
CA VAL A 280 24.67 8.01 19.64
C VAL A 280 24.62 7.30 18.28
N ARG A 281 23.74 7.76 17.38
CA ARG A 281 23.60 7.17 16.04
C ARG A 281 24.82 7.42 15.14
N SER A 282 25.34 8.64 15.15
CA SER A 282 26.34 9.11 14.18
C SER A 282 27.77 8.78 14.61
N PHE A 283 28.09 8.88 15.90
CA PHE A 283 29.45 8.74 16.40
C PHE A 283 29.97 7.31 16.24
N LYS A 284 29.10 6.30 16.30
CA LYS A 284 29.44 4.92 15.97
C LYS A 284 30.07 4.74 14.58
N ASN A 285 29.74 5.62 13.63
CA ASN A 285 30.23 5.54 12.25
C ASN A 285 31.28 6.61 11.91
N ILE A 286 31.35 7.69 12.68
CA ILE A 286 32.17 8.88 12.36
C ILE A 286 33.33 9.05 13.34
N ASP A 287 33.11 8.78 14.63
CA ASP A 287 34.10 9.03 15.67
C ASP A 287 34.95 7.78 15.91
N THR A 288 36.26 7.92 15.68
CA THR A 288 37.23 6.83 15.85
C THR A 288 37.36 6.43 17.32
N PHE A 289 37.17 7.37 18.26
CA PHE A 289 37.19 7.08 19.69
C PHE A 289 35.95 6.30 20.15
N SER A 290 34.83 6.46 19.44
CA SER A 290 33.58 5.72 19.66
C SER A 290 33.52 4.39 18.89
N GLY A 291 34.62 3.94 18.27
CA GLY A 291 34.72 2.66 17.58
C GLY A 291 34.42 2.68 16.07
N ALA A 292 34.41 3.87 15.44
CA ALA A 292 34.33 3.94 13.98
C ALA A 292 35.63 3.44 13.32
N SER A 293 35.52 2.85 12.13
CA SER A 293 36.71 2.51 11.34
C SER A 293 37.46 3.79 10.95
N GLY A 294 38.79 3.81 11.03
CA GLY A 294 39.65 4.93 10.60
C GLY A 294 39.65 5.23 9.09
N ARG A 295 38.53 4.96 8.40
CA ARG A 295 38.25 5.40 7.03
C ARG A 295 37.90 6.90 7.01
N HIS A 296 37.98 7.49 5.82
CA HIS A 296 37.62 8.87 5.60
C HIS A 296 36.20 9.19 6.09
N ILE A 297 36.04 10.28 6.85
CA ILE A 297 34.81 10.71 7.54
C ILE A 297 33.61 10.77 6.59
N PHE A 298 33.84 11.17 5.34
CA PHE A 298 32.82 11.19 4.28
C PHE A 298 32.02 9.88 4.17
N PHE A 299 32.69 8.73 4.21
CA PHE A 299 32.02 7.43 4.13
C PHE A 299 31.23 7.12 5.41
N GLY A 300 31.68 7.61 6.56
CA GLY A 300 30.96 7.55 7.83
C GLY A 300 29.65 8.36 7.79
N ILE A 301 29.71 9.57 7.25
CA ILE A 301 28.52 10.43 7.04
C ILE A 301 27.54 9.75 6.08
N ILE A 302 28.00 9.32 4.90
CA ILE A 302 27.16 8.59 3.95
C ILE A 302 26.52 7.38 4.63
N LYS A 303 27.28 6.59 5.39
CA LYS A 303 26.76 5.41 6.08
C LYS A 303 25.67 5.74 7.10
N THR A 304 25.82 6.84 7.84
CA THR A 304 24.83 7.29 8.83
C THR A 304 23.54 7.79 8.18
N PHE A 305 23.65 8.54 7.08
CA PHE A 305 22.53 9.17 6.39
C PHE A 305 21.93 8.34 5.24
N ARG A 306 22.57 7.25 4.80
CA ARG A 306 22.06 6.35 3.75
C ARG A 306 20.72 5.72 4.08
N CYS A 307 20.42 5.54 5.36
CA CYS A 307 19.12 5.11 5.88
C CYS A 307 18.42 6.24 6.65
N VAL A 308 18.36 7.44 6.07
CA VAL A 308 17.40 8.49 6.47
C VAL A 308 16.15 8.48 5.59
N LEU A 309 16.14 7.73 4.48
CA LEU A 309 14.90 7.31 3.83
C LEU A 309 14.14 6.35 4.76
N PRO A 310 12.84 6.58 4.96
CA PRO A 310 12.13 6.20 6.16
C PRO A 310 12.11 4.68 6.33
N ARG A 311 12.60 4.20 7.48
CA ARG A 311 11.99 3.02 8.08
C ARG A 311 10.69 3.50 8.73
N SER A 312 9.64 3.57 7.91
CA SER A 312 8.25 3.51 8.35
C SER A 312 7.93 2.13 8.90
#